data_AF-A0A9P0L7J0-F1
#
_entry.id   AF-A0A9P0L7J0-F1
#
_cell.length_a   1.000
_cell.length_b   1.000
_cell.length_c   1.000
_cell.angle_alpha   90.00
_cell.angle_beta   90.00
_cell.angle_gamma   90.00
#
_symmetry.space_group_name_H-M   'P 1'
#
loop_
_entity.id
_entity.type
_entity.pdbx_description
1 polymer ?
#
loop_
_entity_poly.entity_id
_entity_poly.type
_entity_poly.pdbx_seq_one_letter_code
_entity_poly.pdbx_strand_id
1 'polypeptide(L)'
;MMMESDTADKSDQITYESTLKCGKSELEKHLATEKHKKNHIKKRGVMSLDAFVEKKSGHSQKVSEAEIKLSSFFAHHNAFQVVDHLIPILKDSFPASNILKDVKLGRTKTTSVINNVIAKKENEDLAVVLQQNFFSVLIDESTDISANKLLCVNVKFIHNSG
;
A
#
# COMPACT_ATOMS: atom_id res chain seq x y z
N MET A 1 41.71 68.91 4.31
CA MET A 1 42.49 68.76 3.07
C MET A 1 42.72 67.27 2.86
N MET A 2 42.37 66.76 1.67
CA MET A 2 42.38 65.35 1.23
C MET A 2 41.30 64.49 1.93
N MET A 3 40.11 64.29 1.34
CA MET A 3 39.76 63.36 0.24
C MET A 3 40.23 61.92 0.49
N GLU A 4 39.40 61.16 1.22
CA GLU A 4 39.28 59.71 1.08
C GLU A 4 37.85 59.42 0.64
N SER A 5 37.75 58.66 -0.45
CA SER A 5 36.53 58.31 -1.16
C SER A 5 35.81 57.15 -0.48
N ASP A 6 34.52 57.35 -0.19
CA ASP A 6 33.61 56.37 0.39
C ASP A 6 33.56 55.06 -0.40
N THR A 7 33.94 53.97 0.27
CA THR A 7 33.53 52.61 -0.05
C THR A 7 32.23 52.32 0.69
N ALA A 8 31.13 52.11 -0.04
CA ALA A 8 29.93 51.47 0.48
C ALA A 8 29.34 50.52 -0.58
N ASP A 9 29.82 49.28 -0.50
CA ASP A 9 29.21 48.09 -1.05
C ASP A 9 27.77 47.95 -0.53
N LYS A 10 26.80 47.95 -1.46
CA LYS A 10 25.45 47.42 -1.23
C LYS A 10 25.11 46.54 -2.42
N SER A 11 25.41 45.25 -2.26
CA SER A 11 24.90 44.18 -3.09
C SER A 11 23.39 44.02 -2.84
N ASP A 12 22.58 44.62 -3.70
CA ASP A 12 21.15 44.34 -3.79
C ASP A 12 20.94 42.94 -4.38
N GLN A 13 21.00 41.90 -3.54
CA GLN A 13 20.42 40.60 -3.89
C GLN A 13 18.89 40.69 -3.78
N ILE A 14 18.24 41.00 -4.90
CA ILE A 14 16.79 40.86 -5.04
C ILE A 14 16.49 39.36 -5.15
N THR A 15 16.23 38.70 -4.03
CA THR A 15 15.59 37.38 -4.01
C THR A 15 14.11 37.57 -4.32
N TYR A 16 13.69 37.17 -5.52
CA TYR A 16 12.29 37.20 -5.95
C TYR A 16 11.50 36.14 -5.18
N GLU A 17 10.95 36.53 -4.03
CA GLU A 17 10.05 35.71 -3.25
C GLU A 17 8.70 35.62 -3.99
N SER A 18 8.54 34.57 -4.80
CA SER A 18 7.29 34.33 -5.52
C SER A 18 6.25 33.78 -4.53
N THR A 19 5.38 34.66 -4.04
CA THR A 19 4.28 34.28 -3.16
C THR A 19 3.26 33.45 -3.95
N LEU A 20 3.15 32.15 -3.65
CA LEU A 20 2.15 31.26 -4.22
C LEU A 20 0.76 31.61 -3.64
N LYS A 21 -0.01 32.44 -4.35
CA LYS A 21 -1.43 32.67 -4.05
C LYS A 21 -2.26 31.54 -4.68
N CYS A 22 -2.74 30.60 -3.86
CA CYS A 22 -3.53 29.45 -4.30
C CYS A 22 -5.03 29.69 -4.05
N GLY A 23 -5.67 30.46 -4.94
CA GLY A 23 -7.12 30.72 -4.94
C GLY A 23 -7.82 30.09 -6.15
N LYS A 24 -9.15 29.94 -6.08
CA LYS A 24 -9.96 29.39 -7.20
C LYS A 24 -9.76 30.18 -8.50
N SER A 25 -9.78 31.51 -8.40
CA SER A 25 -9.58 32.41 -9.53
C SER A 25 -8.19 32.26 -10.18
N GLU A 26 -7.16 32.03 -9.37
CA GLU A 26 -5.79 31.79 -9.82
C GLU A 26 -5.64 30.42 -10.49
N LEU A 27 -6.34 29.39 -9.99
CA LEU A 27 -6.40 28.07 -10.64
C LEU A 27 -7.10 28.14 -12.00
N GLU A 28 -8.21 28.85 -12.11
CA GLU A 28 -8.91 29.07 -13.39
C GLU A 28 -8.03 29.81 -14.40
N LYS A 29 -7.33 30.87 -13.94
CA LYS A 29 -6.34 31.58 -14.77
C LYS A 29 -5.18 30.66 -15.19
N HIS A 30 -4.65 29.84 -14.28
CA HIS A 30 -3.61 28.86 -14.61
C HIS A 30 -4.11 27.88 -15.69
N LEU A 31 -5.31 27.33 -15.54
CA LEU A 31 -5.89 26.39 -16.52
C LEU A 31 -6.00 27.04 -17.92
N ALA A 32 -6.30 28.34 -17.97
CA ALA A 32 -6.38 29.10 -19.22
C ALA A 32 -5.01 29.46 -19.83
N THR A 33 -3.91 29.40 -19.07
CA THR A 33 -2.57 29.76 -19.53
C THR A 33 -2.07 28.84 -20.64
N GLU A 34 -1.44 29.43 -21.67
CA GLU A 34 -0.88 28.71 -22.82
C GLU A 34 0.13 27.62 -22.45
N LYS A 35 0.89 27.81 -21.36
CA LYS A 35 1.79 26.79 -20.80
C LYS A 35 1.03 25.53 -20.36
N HIS A 36 -0.12 25.69 -19.68
CA HIS A 36 -0.96 24.55 -19.27
C HIS A 36 -1.54 23.84 -20.49
N LYS A 37 -2.12 24.58 -21.45
CA LYS A 37 -2.66 24.00 -22.69
C LYS A 37 -1.61 23.23 -23.49
N LYS A 38 -0.41 23.80 -23.67
CA LYS A 38 0.72 23.14 -24.35
C LYS A 38 1.15 21.86 -23.63
N ASN A 39 1.26 21.90 -22.30
CA ASN A 39 1.62 20.71 -21.51
C ASN A 39 0.52 19.64 -21.52
N HIS A 40 -0.75 20.04 -21.50
CA HIS A 40 -1.90 19.14 -21.61
C HIS A 40 -1.95 18.45 -22.98
N ILE A 41 -1.67 19.17 -24.07
CA ILE A 41 -1.55 18.60 -25.41
C ILE A 41 -0.38 17.62 -25.48
N LYS A 42 0.78 17.95 -24.88
CA LYS A 42 1.93 17.04 -24.79
C LYS A 42 1.59 15.74 -24.03
N LYS A 43 0.77 15.82 -22.97
CA LYS A 43 0.29 14.65 -22.22
C LYS A 43 -0.51 13.67 -23.10
N ARG A 44 -1.23 14.15 -24.13
CA ARG A 44 -2.03 13.28 -25.03
C ARG A 44 -1.19 12.31 -25.86
N GLY A 45 0.09 12.62 -26.11
CA GLY A 45 1.02 11.74 -26.83
C GLY A 45 1.71 10.70 -25.94
N VAL A 46 1.51 10.76 -24.62
CA VAL A 46 2.08 9.79 -23.68
C VAL A 46 1.08 8.66 -23.48
N MET A 47 1.53 7.42 -23.62
CA MET A 47 0.69 6.24 -23.37
C MET A 47 0.13 6.29 -21.94
N SER A 48 -1.16 5.94 -21.78
CA SER A 48 -1.73 5.77 -20.45
C SER A 48 -0.90 4.74 -19.68
N LEU A 49 -0.67 4.98 -18.39
CA LEU A 49 -0.05 3.98 -17.51
C LEU A 49 -0.90 2.71 -17.43
N ASP A 50 -2.20 2.79 -17.73
CA ASP A 50 -3.08 1.62 -17.83
C ASP A 50 -2.64 0.65 -18.94
N ALA A 51 -1.98 1.15 -19.99
CA ALA A 51 -1.42 0.29 -21.04
C ALA A 51 -0.18 -0.50 -20.57
N PHE A 52 0.45 -0.08 -19.47
CA PHE A 52 1.54 -0.80 -18.80
C PHE A 52 1.03 -1.75 -17.71
N VAL A 53 -0.23 -1.63 -17.29
CA VAL A 53 -0.83 -2.56 -16.34
C VAL A 53 -1.23 -3.82 -17.11
N GLU A 54 -0.35 -4.80 -17.11
CA GLU A 54 -0.60 -6.09 -17.73
C GLU A 54 -1.85 -6.73 -17.11
N LYS A 55 -2.87 -6.97 -17.94
CA LYS A 55 -4.10 -7.64 -17.50
C LYS A 55 -3.71 -9.06 -17.08
N LYS A 56 -3.82 -9.39 -15.79
CA LYS A 56 -3.39 -10.70 -15.27
C LYS A 56 -3.99 -11.83 -16.11
N SER A 57 -3.13 -12.62 -16.74
CA SER A 57 -3.53 -13.83 -17.46
C SER A 57 -4.17 -14.83 -16.49
N GLY A 58 -4.97 -15.77 -17.01
CA GLY A 58 -5.59 -16.81 -16.19
C GLY A 58 -4.58 -17.66 -15.42
N HIS A 59 -3.36 -17.82 -15.95
CA HIS A 59 -2.25 -18.48 -15.24
C HIS A 59 -1.75 -17.65 -14.06
N SER A 60 -1.50 -16.36 -14.26
CA SER A 60 -1.05 -15.44 -13.19
C SER A 60 -2.05 -15.36 -12.02
N GLN A 61 -3.35 -15.46 -12.32
CA GLN A 61 -4.39 -15.55 -11.29
C GLN A 61 -4.28 -16.84 -10.46
N LYS A 62 -4.09 -18.00 -11.09
CA LYS A 62 -3.90 -19.28 -10.39
C LYS A 62 -2.65 -19.29 -9.51
N VAL A 63 -1.56 -18.68 -9.96
CA VAL A 63 -0.34 -18.49 -9.13
C VAL A 63 -0.63 -17.61 -7.93
N SER A 64 -1.34 -16.50 -8.13
CA SER A 64 -1.74 -15.60 -7.03
C SER A 64 -2.64 -16.32 -6.02
N GLU A 65 -3.59 -17.13 -6.50
CA GLU A 65 -4.48 -17.94 -5.66
C GLU A 65 -3.71 -18.95 -4.80
N ALA A 66 -2.74 -19.66 -5.40
CA ALA A 66 -1.88 -20.58 -4.68
C ALA A 66 -1.07 -19.86 -3.58
N GLU A 67 -0.52 -18.69 -3.88
CA GLU A 67 0.22 -17.87 -2.90
C GLU A 67 -0.66 -17.41 -1.74
N ILE A 68 -1.92 -17.02 -1.99
CA ILE A 68 -2.86 -16.63 -0.95
C ILE A 68 -3.19 -17.83 -0.05
N LYS A 69 -3.49 -19.00 -0.65
CA LYS A 69 -3.79 -20.23 0.11
C LYS A 69 -2.62 -20.66 0.98
N LEU A 70 -1.40 -20.66 0.42
CA LEU A 70 -0.19 -20.97 1.19
C LEU A 70 0.04 -19.95 2.31
N SER A 71 -0.15 -18.66 2.03
CA SER A 71 0.02 -17.62 3.04
C SER A 71 -0.97 -17.76 4.19
N SER A 72 -2.23 -18.08 3.89
CA SER A 72 -3.26 -18.38 4.89
C SER A 72 -2.87 -19.59 5.76
N PHE A 73 -2.35 -20.66 5.15
CA PHE A 73 -1.85 -21.84 5.87
C PHE A 73 -0.71 -21.47 6.84
N PHE A 74 0.28 -20.71 6.39
CA PHE A 74 1.39 -20.27 7.25
C PHE A 74 0.92 -19.36 8.39
N ALA A 75 -0.03 -18.47 8.12
CA ALA A 75 -0.63 -17.61 9.14
C ALA A 75 -1.33 -18.43 10.23
N HIS A 76 -2.14 -19.42 9.83
CA HIS A 76 -2.91 -20.26 10.73
C HIS A 76 -2.02 -21.07 11.69
N HIS A 77 -0.86 -21.55 11.22
CA HIS A 77 0.07 -22.33 12.03
C HIS A 77 1.23 -21.52 12.63
N ASN A 78 1.23 -20.19 12.47
CA ASN A 78 2.34 -19.32 12.85
C ASN A 78 3.72 -19.81 12.32
N ALA A 79 3.72 -20.44 11.15
CA ALA A 79 4.86 -21.19 10.61
C ALA A 79 5.72 -20.36 9.63
N PHE A 80 5.90 -19.06 9.91
CA PHE A 80 6.57 -18.12 9.02
C PHE A 80 8.03 -18.48 8.73
N GLN A 81 8.74 -19.07 9.70
CA GLN A 81 10.16 -19.39 9.54
C GLN A 81 10.42 -20.47 8.48
N VAL A 82 9.42 -21.32 8.21
CA VAL A 82 9.57 -22.48 7.34
C VAL A 82 9.30 -22.14 5.87
N VAL A 83 8.70 -20.97 5.58
CA VAL A 83 8.30 -20.56 4.23
C VAL A 83 9.46 -20.66 3.23
N ASP A 84 10.62 -20.09 3.56
CA ASP A 84 11.77 -20.00 2.65
C ASP A 84 12.39 -21.38 2.34
N HIS A 85 12.12 -22.38 3.18
CA HIS A 85 12.58 -23.76 2.98
C HIS A 85 11.53 -24.65 2.33
N LEU A 86 10.25 -24.49 2.69
CA LEU A 86 9.17 -25.32 2.18
C LEU A 86 8.84 -25.03 0.72
N ILE A 87 8.88 -23.76 0.29
CA ILE A 87 8.53 -23.39 -1.08
C ILE A 87 9.49 -24.02 -2.12
N PRO A 88 10.83 -24.00 -1.93
CA PRO A 88 11.74 -24.77 -2.77
C PRO A 88 11.46 -26.27 -2.79
N ILE A 89 11.22 -26.88 -1.63
CA ILE A 89 10.92 -28.32 -1.53
C ILE A 89 9.67 -28.67 -2.33
N LEU A 90 8.62 -27.86 -2.22
CA LEU A 90 7.39 -28.05 -2.99
C LEU A 90 7.67 -27.99 -4.50
N LYS A 91 8.45 -27.00 -4.96
CA LYS A 91 8.82 -26.88 -6.39
C LYS A 91 9.56 -28.10 -6.91
N ASP A 92 10.49 -28.62 -6.12
CA ASP A 92 11.28 -29.80 -6.46
C ASP A 92 10.44 -31.09 -6.45
N SER A 93 9.51 -31.20 -5.50
CA SER A 93 8.61 -32.35 -5.36
C SER A 93 7.58 -32.44 -6.49
N PHE A 94 7.20 -31.30 -7.09
CA PHE A 94 6.17 -31.25 -8.13
C PHE A 94 6.65 -30.50 -9.40
N PRO A 95 7.66 -31.03 -10.12
CA PRO A 95 8.30 -30.35 -11.25
C PRO A 95 7.39 -30.26 -12.49
N ALA A 96 6.29 -31.02 -12.55
CA ALA A 96 5.30 -30.93 -13.63
C ALA A 96 4.35 -29.73 -13.48
N SER A 97 4.26 -29.12 -12.30
CA SER A 97 3.32 -28.03 -12.03
C SER A 97 3.85 -26.68 -12.51
N ASN A 98 3.24 -26.14 -13.57
CA ASN A 98 3.56 -24.80 -14.06
C ASN A 98 3.22 -23.70 -13.04
N ILE A 99 2.18 -23.92 -12.22
CA ILE A 99 1.77 -22.95 -11.19
C ILE A 99 2.86 -22.85 -10.12
N LEU A 100 3.33 -23.99 -9.61
CA LEU A 100 4.26 -24.03 -8.50
C LEU A 100 5.65 -23.51 -8.89
N LYS A 101 6.08 -23.75 -10.13
CA LYS A 101 7.30 -23.13 -10.69
C LYS A 101 7.28 -21.61 -10.53
N ASP A 102 6.14 -21.00 -10.84
CA ASP A 102 5.96 -19.55 -10.87
C ASP A 102 5.57 -18.94 -9.51
N VAL A 103 5.17 -19.76 -8.52
CA VAL A 103 4.97 -19.30 -7.14
C VAL A 103 6.28 -18.70 -6.62
N LYS A 104 6.25 -17.43 -6.25
CA LYS A 104 7.39 -16.72 -5.67
C LYS A 104 6.97 -16.25 -4.29
N LEU A 105 7.05 -17.14 -3.32
CA LEU A 105 6.66 -16.88 -1.95
C LEU A 105 7.88 -17.03 -1.03
N GLY A 106 8.08 -16.02 -0.19
CA GLY A 106 9.11 -15.98 0.85
C GLY A 106 8.57 -15.16 2.02
N ARG A 107 9.26 -15.17 3.15
CA ARG A 107 8.75 -14.59 4.42
C ARG A 107 8.12 -13.20 4.28
N THR A 108 8.85 -12.25 3.70
CA THR A 108 8.39 -10.86 3.55
C THR A 108 7.13 -10.75 2.69
N LYS A 109 7.05 -11.53 1.61
CA LYS A 109 5.88 -11.54 0.74
C LYS A 109 4.70 -12.20 1.43
N THR A 110 4.90 -13.32 2.12
CA THR A 110 3.86 -14.00 2.90
C THR A 110 3.24 -13.04 3.92
N THR A 111 4.06 -12.33 4.71
CA THR A 111 3.59 -11.33 5.66
C THR A 111 2.83 -10.19 4.95
N SER A 112 3.32 -9.74 3.80
CA SER A 112 2.65 -8.70 3.02
C SER A 112 1.29 -9.15 2.47
N VAL A 113 1.17 -10.40 2.00
CA VAL A 113 -0.10 -10.97 1.52
C VAL A 113 -1.08 -11.09 2.68
N ILE A 114 -0.63 -11.55 3.84
CA ILE A 114 -1.49 -11.66 5.02
C ILE A 114 -1.98 -10.29 5.46
N ASN A 115 -1.10 -9.31 5.62
CA ASN A 115 -1.49 -8.00 6.17
C ASN A 115 -2.30 -7.17 5.18
N ASN A 116 -1.90 -7.14 3.90
CA ASN A 116 -2.46 -6.19 2.94
C ASN A 116 -3.60 -6.77 2.11
N VAL A 117 -3.74 -8.09 2.06
CA VAL A 117 -4.77 -8.76 1.26
C VAL A 117 -5.74 -9.50 2.16
N ILE A 118 -5.27 -10.51 2.90
CA ILE A 118 -6.14 -11.39 3.71
C ILE A 118 -6.77 -10.58 4.84
N ALA A 119 -5.97 -9.97 5.71
CA ALA A 119 -6.46 -9.22 6.87
C ALA A 119 -7.35 -8.05 6.44
N LYS A 120 -7.00 -7.35 5.35
CA LYS A 120 -7.84 -6.28 4.81
C LYS A 120 -9.21 -6.81 4.39
N LYS A 121 -9.27 -7.90 3.62
CA LYS A 121 -10.52 -8.47 3.13
C LYS A 121 -11.37 -9.02 4.27
N GLU A 122 -10.76 -9.77 5.18
CA GLU A 122 -11.44 -10.30 6.38
C GLU A 122 -11.99 -9.17 7.26
N ASN A 123 -11.26 -8.07 7.44
CA ASN A 123 -11.75 -6.93 8.21
C ASN A 123 -12.94 -6.23 7.53
N GLU A 124 -12.91 -6.08 6.20
CA GLU A 124 -14.03 -5.52 5.44
C GLU A 124 -15.27 -6.42 5.54
N ASP A 125 -15.10 -7.72 5.38
CA ASP A 125 -16.20 -8.70 5.47
C ASP A 125 -16.75 -8.79 6.88
N LEU A 126 -15.88 -8.82 7.89
CA LEU A 126 -16.27 -8.79 9.29
C LEU A 126 -17.06 -7.51 9.62
N ALA A 127 -16.61 -6.35 9.14
CA ALA A 127 -17.33 -5.09 9.36
C ALA A 127 -18.75 -5.12 8.78
N VAL A 128 -18.93 -5.68 7.58
CA VAL A 128 -20.26 -5.86 6.96
C VAL A 128 -21.13 -6.78 7.81
N VAL A 129 -20.58 -7.91 8.27
CA VAL A 129 -21.31 -8.86 9.12
C VAL A 129 -21.74 -8.21 10.44
N LEU A 130 -20.85 -7.47 11.10
CA LEU A 130 -21.13 -6.83 12.39
C LEU A 130 -22.15 -5.68 12.28
N GLN A 131 -22.25 -5.02 11.12
CA GLN A 131 -23.29 -4.01 10.88
C GLN A 131 -24.70 -4.62 10.73
N GLN A 132 -24.78 -5.90 10.36
CA GLN A 132 -26.03 -6.60 10.05
C GLN A 132 -26.52 -7.52 11.17
N ASN A 133 -25.69 -7.77 12.19
CA ASN A 133 -25.96 -8.76 13.22
C ASN A 133 -25.73 -8.19 14.62
N PHE A 134 -26.49 -8.66 15.60
CA PHE A 134 -26.13 -8.43 16.99
C PHE A 134 -24.84 -9.18 17.31
N PHE A 135 -23.92 -8.51 18.01
CA PHE A 135 -22.66 -9.07 18.44
C PHE A 135 -22.36 -8.66 19.87
N SER A 136 -21.50 -9.45 20.53
CA SER A 136 -20.89 -9.09 21.81
C SER A 136 -19.38 -8.92 21.62
N VAL A 137 -18.81 -8.03 22.44
CA VAL A 137 -17.36 -7.77 22.47
C VAL A 137 -16.83 -8.20 23.82
N LEU A 138 -15.81 -9.04 23.81
CA LEU A 138 -15.03 -9.41 24.97
C LEU A 138 -13.70 -8.67 24.91
N ILE A 139 -13.35 -8.00 25.99
CA ILE A 139 -12.13 -7.21 26.12
C ILE A 139 -11.34 -7.80 27.28
N ASP A 140 -10.08 -8.14 27.04
CA ASP A 140 -9.18 -8.71 28.05
C ASP A 140 -7.84 -7.97 28.01
N GLU A 141 -7.39 -7.46 29.15
CA GLU A 141 -6.11 -6.75 29.30
C GLU A 141 -5.09 -7.67 29.96
N SER A 142 -3.93 -7.87 29.34
CA SER A 142 -2.87 -8.68 29.95
C SER A 142 -2.16 -7.89 31.04
N THR A 143 -2.00 -8.48 32.23
CA THR A 143 -1.16 -7.92 33.30
C THR A 143 0.28 -8.42 33.20
N ASP A 144 0.91 -8.24 32.03
CA ASP A 144 2.34 -8.52 31.86
C ASP A 144 3.17 -7.35 32.40
N ILE A 145 4.32 -7.65 33.02
CA ILE A 145 5.24 -6.65 33.60
C ILE A 145 6.13 -6.02 32.50
N SER A 146 5.95 -6.40 31.23
CA SER A 146 6.66 -5.76 30.13
C SER A 146 6.21 -4.32 29.89
N ALA A 147 7.03 -3.56 29.17
CA ALA A 147 6.72 -2.18 28.79
C ALA A 147 5.57 -2.07 27.76
N ASN A 148 5.08 -3.20 27.24
CA ASN A 148 4.04 -3.24 26.21
C ASN A 148 2.72 -3.70 26.82
N LYS A 149 1.74 -2.80 26.86
CA LYS A 149 0.37 -3.15 27.24
C LYS A 149 -0.33 -3.86 26.08
N LEU A 150 -0.87 -5.04 26.33
CA LEU A 150 -1.64 -5.80 25.34
C LEU A 150 -3.11 -5.79 25.74
N LEU A 151 -3.96 -5.34 24.80
CA LEU A 151 -5.41 -5.41 24.89
C LEU A 151 -5.91 -6.39 23.83
N CYS A 152 -6.53 -7.47 24.29
CA CYS A 152 -7.21 -8.42 23.43
C CYS A 152 -8.67 -7.98 23.25
N VAL A 153 -9.12 -7.90 22.00
CA VAL A 153 -10.52 -7.64 21.65
C VAL A 153 -11.03 -8.81 20.83
N ASN A 154 -12.03 -9.51 21.34
CA ASN A 154 -12.68 -10.62 20.67
C ASN A 154 -14.15 -10.27 20.40
N VAL A 155 -14.58 -10.43 19.15
CA VAL A 155 -15.96 -10.18 18.75
C VAL A 155 -16.66 -11.51 18.51
N LYS A 156 -17.83 -11.70 19.14
CA LYS A 156 -18.68 -12.88 18.99
C LYS A 156 -20.01 -12.47 18.38
N PHE A 157 -20.38 -13.10 17.27
CA PHE A 157 -21.66 -12.88 16.59
C PHE A 157 -22.26 -14.23 16.19
N ILE A 158 -23.57 -14.26 15.99
CA ILE A 158 -24.28 -15.42 15.45
C ILE A 158 -24.43 -15.19 13.95
N HIS A 159 -23.95 -16.12 13.15
CA HIS A 159 -24.13 -16.08 11.71
C HIS A 159 -25.50 -16.71 11.38
N ASN A 160 -26.48 -15.87 11.06
CA ASN A 160 -27.79 -16.34 10.61
C ASN A 160 -27.69 -16.73 9.13
N SER A 161 -27.28 -17.97 8.85
CA SER A 161 -27.45 -18.58 7.53
C SER A 161 -28.92 -18.97 7.39
N GLY A 162 -29.69 -18.13 6.70
CA GLY A 162 -31.07 -18.46 6.29
C GLY A 162 -31.12 -19.50 5.18
#